data_AF-M1ANK7-F1
#
_entry.id   AF-M1ANK7-F1
#
_cell.length_a   1.000
_cell.length_b   1.000
_cell.length_c   1.000
_cell.angle_alpha   90.00
_cell.angle_beta   90.00
_cell.angle_gamma   90.00
#
_symmetry.space_group_name_H-M   'P 1'
#
loop_
_entity.id
_entity.type
_entity.pdbx_description
1 polymer ?
#
loop_
_entity_poly.entity_id
_entity_poly.type
_entity_poly.pdbx_seq_one_letter_code
_entity_poly.pdbx_strand_id
1 'polypeptide(L)'
;MKNSSSEELDSYYPVRPECLADVPKTRFKARVGKTLSERRWKAAFSKDGYLDIAGVLRRIQRGGIHPSIKGAAWEFLLGCFDPESTFVERNQLRQQRREQYAAWKSECQKIVPVIGSGKFITSAIVSDDGQPITSDDGQPIASDDGKPISSDDGQPIASDDGQPIECATSTSNSHDNSDAMPADNGDFEKKVLQWKLSLHQIGLDVVRTDRTLVFYENEANQSKLWDVLSVYAWMDKDIGYVQGMSDICSPMIILLENEADAYWCFERAMRRLVCLYCC
;
A
#
# COMPACT_ATOMS: atom_id res chain seq x y z
N MET A 1 -30.48 20.04 -15.06
CA MET A 1 -30.95 19.14 -13.99
C MET A 1 -30.05 17.91 -14.01
N LYS A 2 -29.08 17.78 -13.10
CA LYS A 2 -28.37 16.51 -12.92
C LYS A 2 -29.40 15.50 -12.41
N ASN A 3 -29.42 14.28 -12.97
CA ASN A 3 -30.29 13.21 -12.47
C ASN A 3 -29.93 12.93 -11.00
N SER A 4 -30.92 12.82 -10.10
CA SER A 4 -30.68 12.51 -8.67
C SER A 4 -29.83 11.26 -8.45
N SER A 5 -29.92 10.30 -9.37
CA SER A 5 -29.14 9.06 -9.36
C SER A 5 -27.68 9.22 -9.82
N SER A 6 -27.33 10.30 -10.52
CA SER A 6 -25.93 10.65 -10.81
C SER A 6 -25.28 11.30 -9.59
N GLU A 7 -26.05 12.08 -8.82
CA GLU A 7 -25.59 12.71 -7.57
C GLU A 7 -25.35 11.65 -6.47
N GLU A 8 -26.17 10.60 -6.44
CA GLU A 8 -26.00 9.44 -5.54
C GLU A 8 -24.77 8.58 -5.87
N LEU A 9 -24.26 8.60 -7.11
CA LEU A 9 -23.03 7.91 -7.48
C LEU A 9 -21.78 8.75 -7.18
N ASP A 10 -21.89 10.06 -7.37
CA ASP A 10 -20.83 11.03 -7.07
C ASP A 10 -20.56 11.13 -5.55
N SER A 11 -21.48 10.67 -4.70
CA SER A 11 -21.31 10.65 -3.24
C SER A 11 -20.45 9.50 -2.69
N TYR A 12 -20.24 8.42 -3.46
CA TYR A 12 -19.47 7.26 -2.97
C TYR A 12 -17.96 7.52 -2.89
N TYR A 13 -17.44 8.40 -3.73
CA TYR A 13 -16.02 8.77 -3.77
C TYR A 13 -15.91 10.29 -3.86
N PRO A 14 -16.21 11.00 -2.76
CA PRO A 14 -16.24 12.45 -2.77
C PRO A 14 -14.85 13.02 -3.08
N VAL A 15 -14.82 13.96 -4.02
CA VAL A 15 -13.64 14.74 -4.38
C VAL A 15 -13.64 16.02 -3.55
N ARG A 16 -12.47 16.44 -3.10
CA ARG A 16 -12.25 17.67 -2.34
C ARG A 16 -12.76 18.87 -3.15
N PRO A 17 -13.56 19.78 -2.57
CA PRO A 17 -14.17 20.89 -3.29
C PRO A 17 -13.17 21.74 -4.10
N GLU A 18 -11.99 21.98 -3.53
CA GLU A 18 -10.89 22.74 -4.14
C GLU A 18 -10.27 22.03 -5.36
N CYS A 19 -10.38 20.71 -5.46
CA CYS A 19 -9.81 19.92 -6.56
C CYS A 19 -10.81 19.69 -7.71
N LEU A 20 -12.08 20.07 -7.55
CA LEU A 20 -13.13 19.77 -8.55
C LEU A 20 -12.85 20.35 -9.94
N ALA A 21 -12.12 21.47 -10.03
CA ALA A 21 -11.74 22.08 -11.30
C ALA A 21 -10.62 21.30 -12.03
N ASP A 22 -9.75 20.64 -11.26
CA ASP A 22 -8.54 19.97 -11.76
C ASP A 22 -8.75 18.48 -12.02
N VAL A 23 -9.81 17.86 -11.47
CA VAL A 23 -10.09 16.45 -11.70
C VAL A 23 -10.51 16.20 -13.16
N PRO A 24 -9.78 15.35 -13.90
CA PRO A 24 -10.15 15.01 -15.27
C PRO A 24 -11.55 14.39 -15.32
N LYS A 25 -12.38 14.89 -16.24
CA LYS A 25 -13.71 14.31 -16.44
C LYS A 25 -13.59 12.88 -16.94
N THR A 26 -14.12 11.93 -16.17
CA THR A 26 -14.07 10.52 -16.54
C THR A 26 -14.90 10.26 -17.81
N ARG A 27 -14.33 9.50 -18.75
CA ARG A 27 -15.05 9.04 -19.95
C ARG A 27 -16.03 7.92 -19.62
N PHE A 28 -15.78 7.20 -18.51
CA PHE A 28 -16.64 6.13 -18.01
C PHE A 28 -17.66 6.70 -17.02
N LYS A 29 -18.90 6.87 -17.50
CA LYS A 29 -20.03 7.19 -16.64
C LYS A 29 -20.83 5.93 -16.36
N ALA A 30 -20.89 5.53 -15.09
CA ALA A 30 -21.74 4.45 -14.66
C ALA A 30 -23.19 4.76 -15.09
N ARG A 31 -23.81 3.83 -15.84
CA ARG A 31 -25.19 4.01 -16.30
C ARG A 31 -26.11 3.46 -15.22
N VAL A 32 -26.71 4.37 -14.45
CA VAL A 32 -27.71 4.06 -13.43
C VAL A 32 -28.76 3.10 -14.01
N GLY A 33 -29.06 2.02 -13.27
CA GLY A 33 -30.01 0.99 -13.68
C GLY A 33 -29.45 -0.07 -14.65
N LYS A 34 -28.24 0.12 -15.19
CA LYS A 34 -27.53 -0.88 -16.02
C LYS A 34 -26.37 -1.56 -15.31
N THR A 35 -25.84 -0.96 -14.24
CA THR A 35 -24.80 -1.56 -13.40
C THR A 35 -25.28 -2.87 -12.75
N LEU A 36 -24.33 -3.72 -12.36
CA LEU A 36 -24.62 -4.84 -11.47
C LEU A 36 -25.03 -4.28 -10.10
N SER A 37 -26.32 -4.36 -9.79
CA SER A 37 -26.87 -3.91 -8.50
C SER A 37 -26.66 -4.96 -7.41
N GLU A 38 -26.74 -4.54 -6.15
CA GLU A 38 -26.62 -5.44 -5.00
C GLU A 38 -27.64 -6.58 -5.03
N ARG A 39 -28.89 -6.30 -5.40
CA ARG A 39 -29.93 -7.34 -5.56
C ARG A 39 -29.51 -8.41 -6.58
N ARG A 40 -28.95 -7.98 -7.72
CA ARG A 40 -28.50 -8.90 -8.77
C ARG A 40 -27.23 -9.64 -8.39
N TRP A 41 -26.36 -9.01 -7.61
CA TRP A 41 -25.18 -9.65 -7.04
C TRP A 41 -25.58 -10.79 -6.10
N LYS A 42 -26.47 -10.53 -5.14
CA LYS A 42 -26.98 -11.57 -4.22
C LYS A 42 -27.66 -12.72 -4.98
N ALA A 43 -28.42 -12.40 -6.03
CA ALA A 43 -29.10 -13.41 -6.85
C ALA A 43 -28.15 -14.21 -7.79
N ALA A 44 -26.88 -13.81 -7.93
CA ALA A 44 -25.89 -14.53 -8.73
C ALA A 44 -25.26 -15.70 -7.95
N PHE A 45 -25.49 -15.79 -6.64
CA PHE A 45 -25.03 -16.89 -5.82
C PHE A 45 -26.09 -18.00 -5.75
N SER A 46 -25.62 -19.24 -5.76
CA SER A 46 -26.40 -20.41 -5.35
C SER A 46 -26.67 -20.39 -3.84
N LYS A 47 -27.52 -21.32 -3.37
CA LYS A 47 -27.82 -21.49 -1.95
C LYS A 47 -26.57 -21.80 -1.11
N ASP A 48 -25.64 -22.56 -1.67
CA ASP A 48 -24.41 -23.00 -0.98
C ASP A 48 -23.26 -21.98 -1.15
N GLY A 49 -23.42 -21.02 -2.06
CA GLY A 49 -22.50 -19.90 -2.24
C GLY A 49 -21.63 -19.95 -3.49
N TYR A 50 -21.82 -20.91 -4.38
CA TYR A 50 -21.20 -20.86 -5.72
C TYR A 50 -21.68 -19.63 -6.50
N LEU A 51 -20.77 -18.93 -7.15
CA LEU A 51 -21.04 -17.71 -7.92
C LEU A 51 -21.17 -18.03 -9.42
N ASP A 52 -22.25 -17.59 -10.06
CA ASP A 52 -22.33 -17.53 -11.54
C ASP A 52 -21.42 -16.40 -12.07
N ILE A 53 -20.11 -16.67 -12.08
CA ILE A 53 -19.09 -15.71 -12.50
C ILE A 53 -19.27 -15.32 -13.97
N ALA A 54 -19.68 -16.25 -14.83
CA ALA A 54 -19.91 -15.98 -16.24
C ALA A 54 -21.07 -14.98 -16.44
N GLY A 55 -22.17 -15.16 -15.70
CA GLY A 55 -23.30 -14.23 -15.68
C GLY A 55 -22.93 -12.87 -15.12
N VAL A 56 -22.14 -12.83 -14.03
CA VAL A 56 -21.63 -11.60 -13.43
C VAL A 56 -20.76 -10.83 -14.41
N LEU A 57 -19.75 -11.46 -15.01
CA LEU A 57 -18.83 -10.82 -15.97
C LEU A 57 -19.58 -10.22 -17.16
N ARG A 58 -20.55 -10.95 -17.73
CA ARG A 58 -21.42 -10.45 -18.81
C ARG A 58 -22.17 -9.18 -18.43
N ARG A 59 -22.57 -9.02 -17.16
CA ARG A 59 -23.25 -7.81 -16.68
C ARG A 59 -22.27 -6.67 -16.46
N ILE A 60 -21.12 -6.96 -15.85
CA ILE A 60 -20.05 -5.99 -15.61
C ILE A 60 -19.57 -5.37 -16.93
N GLN A 61 -19.33 -6.19 -17.96
CA GLN A 61 -18.92 -5.72 -19.28
C GLN A 61 -19.95 -4.78 -19.94
N ARG A 62 -21.25 -4.98 -19.68
CA ARG A 62 -22.33 -4.17 -20.29
C ARG A 62 -22.61 -2.86 -19.54
N GLY A 63 -22.43 -2.84 -18.23
CA GLY A 63 -22.93 -1.75 -17.40
C GLY A 63 -22.05 -1.34 -16.22
N GLY A 64 -20.97 -2.06 -15.94
CA GLY A 64 -20.12 -1.86 -14.77
C GLY A 64 -20.72 -2.41 -13.47
N ILE A 65 -20.04 -2.11 -12.37
CA ILE A 65 -20.40 -2.56 -11.01
C ILE A 65 -20.96 -1.37 -10.23
N HIS A 66 -22.05 -1.56 -9.49
CA HIS A 66 -22.56 -0.53 -8.59
C HIS A 66 -21.58 -0.32 -7.41
N PRO A 67 -21.27 0.93 -7.01
CA PRO A 67 -20.30 1.22 -5.96
C PRO A 67 -20.48 0.40 -4.66
N SER A 68 -21.72 0.24 -4.20
CA SER A 68 -22.04 -0.50 -2.96
C SER A 68 -21.58 -1.96 -2.92
N ILE A 69 -21.29 -2.58 -4.06
CA ILE A 69 -20.80 -3.96 -4.13
C ILE A 69 -19.43 -4.08 -4.78
N LYS A 70 -18.75 -2.97 -5.10
CA LYS A 70 -17.46 -3.00 -5.81
C LYS A 70 -16.43 -3.80 -5.03
N GLY A 71 -16.29 -3.57 -3.72
CA GLY A 71 -15.37 -4.33 -2.87
C GLY A 71 -15.60 -5.84 -2.95
N ALA A 72 -16.83 -6.28 -2.64
CA ALA A 72 -17.18 -7.71 -2.69
C ALA A 72 -17.00 -8.33 -4.08
N ALA A 73 -17.32 -7.60 -5.16
CA ALA A 73 -17.13 -8.10 -6.52
C ALA A 73 -15.64 -8.20 -6.88
N TRP A 74 -14.81 -7.25 -6.46
CA TRP A 74 -13.38 -7.23 -6.75
C TRP A 74 -12.62 -8.40 -6.12
N GLU A 75 -13.03 -8.87 -4.95
CA GLU A 75 -12.45 -10.07 -4.33
C GLU A 75 -12.55 -11.31 -5.25
N PHE A 76 -13.60 -11.42 -6.06
CA PHE A 76 -13.70 -12.48 -7.08
C PHE A 76 -12.94 -12.13 -8.36
N LEU A 77 -13.03 -10.89 -8.84
CA LEU A 77 -12.38 -10.47 -10.08
C LEU A 77 -10.86 -10.58 -10.01
N LEU A 78 -10.27 -10.28 -8.85
CA LEU A 78 -8.84 -10.42 -8.58
C LEU A 78 -8.44 -11.86 -8.25
N GLY A 79 -9.40 -12.77 -8.12
CA GLY A 79 -9.15 -14.18 -7.80
C GLY A 79 -8.71 -14.40 -6.35
N CYS A 80 -9.14 -13.52 -5.43
CA CYS A 80 -9.00 -13.76 -4.00
C CYS A 80 -9.94 -14.89 -3.55
N PHE A 81 -11.10 -15.01 -4.20
CA PHE A 81 -12.02 -16.13 -4.03
C PHE A 81 -12.29 -16.87 -5.33
N ASP A 82 -12.43 -18.19 -5.20
CA ASP A 82 -12.88 -19.06 -6.28
C ASP A 82 -14.42 -18.93 -6.44
N PRO A 83 -14.94 -18.70 -7.66
CA PRO A 83 -16.38 -18.77 -7.92
C PRO A 83 -17.01 -20.11 -7.52
N GLU A 84 -16.24 -21.19 -7.55
CA GLU A 84 -16.67 -22.54 -7.17
C GLU A 84 -16.53 -22.83 -5.68
N SER A 85 -16.13 -21.85 -4.85
CA SER A 85 -16.12 -22.04 -3.40
C SER A 85 -17.51 -21.77 -2.78
N THR A 86 -17.75 -22.35 -1.62
CA THR A 86 -18.93 -22.09 -0.78
C THR A 86 -18.77 -20.83 0.07
N PHE A 87 -19.85 -20.39 0.74
CA PHE A 87 -19.76 -19.30 1.72
C PHE A 87 -18.86 -19.64 2.91
N VAL A 88 -18.92 -20.88 3.39
CA VAL A 88 -18.16 -21.33 4.57
C VAL A 88 -16.67 -21.33 4.27
N GLU A 89 -16.26 -21.89 3.12
CA GLU A 89 -14.86 -21.92 2.70
C GLU A 89 -14.29 -20.52 2.52
N ARG A 90 -15.04 -19.57 1.94
CA ARG A 90 -14.57 -18.18 1.81
C ARG A 90 -14.42 -17.50 3.15
N ASN A 91 -15.35 -17.72 4.08
CA ASN A 91 -15.26 -17.14 5.41
C ASN A 91 -14.05 -17.69 6.19
N GLN A 92 -13.80 -19.01 6.08
CA GLN A 92 -12.61 -19.64 6.67
C GLN A 92 -11.32 -19.09 6.05
N LEU A 93 -11.25 -19.02 4.72
CA LEU A 93 -10.10 -18.49 4.00
C LEU A 93 -9.84 -17.01 4.36
N ARG A 94 -10.90 -16.20 4.47
CA ARG A 94 -10.79 -14.80 4.90
C ARG A 94 -10.22 -14.70 6.31
N GLN A 95 -10.70 -15.53 7.23
CA GLN A 95 -10.22 -15.54 8.61
C GLN A 95 -8.73 -15.93 8.69
N GLN A 96 -8.35 -17.02 8.02
CA GLN A 96 -6.94 -17.47 7.95
C GLN A 96 -6.02 -16.38 7.38
N ARG A 97 -6.46 -15.73 6.30
CA ARG A 97 -5.74 -14.63 5.65
C ARG A 97 -5.58 -13.41 6.54
N ARG A 98 -6.60 -13.08 7.34
CA ARG A 98 -6.55 -11.99 8.32
C ARG A 98 -5.57 -12.30 9.44
N GLU A 99 -5.59 -13.52 9.96
CA GLU A 99 -4.64 -13.98 10.98
C GLU A 99 -3.20 -13.97 10.46
N GLN A 100 -3.00 -14.46 9.24
CA GLN A 100 -1.68 -14.46 8.60
C GLN A 100 -1.15 -13.04 8.40
N TYR A 101 -1.98 -12.15 7.85
CA TYR A 101 -1.60 -10.74 7.69
C TYR A 101 -1.29 -10.07 9.03
N ALA A 102 -2.10 -10.32 10.06
CA ALA A 102 -1.86 -9.78 11.40
C ALA A 102 -0.52 -10.28 12.00
N ALA A 103 -0.17 -11.55 11.77
CA ALA A 103 1.11 -12.11 12.19
C ALA A 103 2.29 -11.42 11.48
N TRP A 104 2.22 -11.23 10.16
CA TRP A 104 3.25 -10.52 9.40
C TRP A 104 3.36 -9.06 9.79
N LYS A 105 2.23 -8.39 10.00
CA LYS A 105 2.21 -7.00 10.48
C LYS A 105 2.88 -6.89 11.85
N SER A 106 2.63 -7.83 12.77
CA SER A 106 3.29 -7.88 14.07
C SER A 106 4.80 -8.14 13.96
N GLU A 107 5.24 -8.96 13.01
CA GLU A 107 6.67 -9.15 12.73
C GLU A 107 7.33 -7.87 12.24
N CYS A 108 6.72 -7.21 11.25
CA CYS A 108 7.18 -5.92 10.74
C CYS A 108 7.25 -4.86 11.84
N GLN A 109 6.24 -4.83 12.72
CA GLN A 109 6.17 -3.91 13.85
C GLN A 109 7.30 -4.11 14.87
N LYS A 110 7.79 -5.34 15.06
CA LYS A 110 8.96 -5.59 15.94
C LYS A 110 10.24 -4.98 15.38
N ILE A 111 10.36 -4.87 14.06
CA ILE A 111 11.52 -4.30 13.37
C ILE A 111 11.38 -2.77 13.25
N VAL A 112 10.18 -2.29 12.93
CA VAL A 112 9.84 -0.87 12.81
C VAL A 112 8.53 -0.59 13.57
N PRO A 113 8.60 -0.07 14.82
CA PRO A 113 7.44 0.08 15.71
C PRO A 113 6.28 0.94 15.18
N VAL A 114 6.53 1.79 14.19
CA VAL A 114 5.50 2.65 13.59
C VAL A 114 4.50 1.84 12.76
N ILE A 115 4.87 0.66 12.25
CA ILE A 115 3.96 -0.21 11.49
C ILE A 115 2.80 -0.65 12.38
N GLY A 116 1.57 -0.39 11.93
CA GLY A 116 0.36 -0.67 12.68
C GLY A 116 0.03 0.27 13.81
N SER A 117 0.79 1.36 13.98
CA SER A 117 0.52 2.37 15.02
C SER A 117 -0.59 3.36 14.64
N GLY A 118 -1.01 3.37 13.37
CA GLY A 118 -1.89 4.39 12.80
C GLY A 118 -1.15 5.64 12.31
N LYS A 119 0.17 5.70 12.50
CA LYS A 119 1.08 6.68 11.89
C LYS A 119 1.92 6.04 10.79
N PHE A 120 2.54 6.87 9.96
CA PHE A 120 3.48 6.44 8.93
C PHE A 120 4.67 7.41 8.85
N ILE A 121 5.74 6.97 8.20
CA ILE A 121 7.00 7.73 8.17
C ILE A 121 7.22 8.31 6.78
N THR A 122 7.52 9.61 6.72
CA THR A 122 7.93 10.32 5.50
C THR A 122 9.36 10.82 5.56
N SER A 123 10.11 10.50 6.62
CA SER A 123 11.54 10.82 6.79
C SER A 123 12.38 9.56 6.67
N ALA A 124 13.62 9.66 6.18
CA ALA A 124 14.49 8.49 6.13
C ALA A 124 14.83 8.02 7.56
N ILE A 125 14.71 6.71 7.79
CA ILE A 125 14.95 6.07 9.11
C ILE A 125 16.43 5.68 9.24
N VAL A 126 17.10 5.46 8.10
CA VAL A 126 18.48 4.98 7.99
C VAL A 126 19.18 5.75 6.87
N SER A 127 20.42 6.19 7.09
CA SER A 127 21.30 6.80 6.08
C SER A 127 21.79 5.74 5.09
N ASP A 128 22.32 6.16 3.93
CA ASP A 128 22.86 5.24 2.91
C ASP A 128 23.97 4.30 3.44
N ASP A 129 24.65 4.70 4.52
CA ASP A 129 25.69 3.91 5.21
C ASP A 129 25.15 2.96 6.30
N GLY A 130 23.82 2.82 6.44
CA GLY A 130 23.20 1.90 7.40
C GLY A 130 23.08 2.40 8.84
N GLN A 131 23.50 3.64 9.11
CA GLN A 131 23.36 4.29 10.42
C GLN A 131 21.93 4.85 10.61
N PRO A 132 21.28 4.67 11.78
CA PRO A 132 19.98 5.30 12.07
C PRO A 132 20.09 6.82 12.00
N ILE A 133 19.16 7.49 11.30
CA ILE A 133 19.11 8.96 11.28
C ILE A 133 18.30 9.42 12.49
N THR A 134 18.98 9.98 13.50
CA THR A 134 18.33 10.62 14.65
C THR A 134 18.35 12.13 14.48
N SER A 135 17.30 12.84 14.93
CA SER A 135 17.41 14.28 15.18
C SER A 135 18.42 14.56 16.31
N ASP A 136 18.85 15.83 16.45
CA ASP A 136 19.84 16.30 17.45
C ASP A 136 19.46 15.92 18.91
N ASP A 137 18.18 15.60 19.15
CA ASP A 137 17.65 15.12 20.44
C ASP A 137 17.53 13.59 20.57
N GLY A 138 18.09 12.80 19.63
CA GLY A 138 18.14 11.34 19.72
C GLY A 138 16.81 10.60 19.51
N GLN A 139 15.78 11.28 18.99
CA GLN A 139 14.49 10.66 18.65
C GLN A 139 14.43 10.30 17.14
N PRO A 140 13.72 9.20 16.77
CA PRO A 140 13.32 8.99 15.38
C PRO A 140 12.43 10.15 14.95
N ILE A 141 12.73 10.77 13.80
CA ILE A 141 11.94 11.87 13.26
C ILE A 141 10.57 11.32 12.79
N ALA A 142 9.57 11.34 13.67
CA ALA A 142 8.17 11.22 13.30
C ALA A 142 7.63 12.64 13.04
N SER A 143 7.48 13.01 11.78
CA SER A 143 6.86 14.29 11.42
C SER A 143 5.35 14.19 11.63
N ASP A 144 4.79 14.98 12.55
CA ASP A 144 3.37 14.95 12.94
C ASP A 144 2.43 15.65 11.95
N ASP A 145 2.91 16.28 10.86
CA ASP A 145 2.06 17.21 10.10
C ASP A 145 2.23 17.24 8.58
N GLY A 146 2.95 16.31 7.94
CA GLY A 146 2.99 16.19 6.47
C GLY A 146 3.33 17.47 5.68
N LYS A 147 3.95 18.48 6.31
CA LYS A 147 4.32 19.75 5.69
C LYS A 147 5.79 19.70 5.25
N PRO A 148 6.15 20.16 4.04
CA PRO A 148 7.55 20.32 3.67
C PRO A 148 8.17 21.38 4.59
N ILE A 149 9.29 21.08 5.24
CA ILE A 149 10.14 22.10 5.82
C ILE A 149 10.92 22.72 4.66
N SER A 150 10.37 23.80 4.10
CA SER A 150 11.12 24.68 3.19
C SER A 150 11.86 25.69 4.05
N SER A 151 13.19 25.59 4.09
CA SER A 151 14.04 26.72 4.45
C SER A 151 14.17 27.61 3.21
N ASP A 152 13.88 28.89 3.36
CA ASP A 152 13.73 29.90 2.30
C ASP A 152 15.01 30.29 1.55
N ASP A 153 16.09 29.50 1.56
CA ASP A 153 17.35 29.94 0.94
C ASP A 153 18.29 28.84 0.39
N GLY A 154 17.79 27.64 0.08
CA GLY A 154 18.41 26.74 -0.91
C GLY A 154 19.93 26.53 -0.87
N GLN A 155 20.58 26.49 0.31
CA GLN A 155 22.01 26.23 0.45
C GLN A 155 22.33 25.01 1.34
N PRO A 156 23.35 24.20 1.01
CA PRO A 156 23.81 23.10 1.86
C PRO A 156 24.48 23.63 3.12
N ILE A 157 24.19 23.00 4.26
CA ILE A 157 24.81 23.29 5.55
C ILE A 157 26.20 22.62 5.58
N ALA A 158 27.25 23.41 5.54
CA ALA A 158 28.64 23.00 5.73
C ALA A 158 29.01 23.01 7.22
N SER A 159 29.88 22.09 7.64
CA SER A 159 30.47 22.08 8.99
C SER A 159 31.42 23.27 9.21
N ASP A 160 31.44 23.78 10.45
CA ASP A 160 32.05 25.03 10.93
C ASP A 160 33.59 25.16 10.84
N ASP A 161 34.29 24.31 10.07
CA ASP A 161 35.76 24.40 9.96
C ASP A 161 36.33 24.21 8.54
N GLY A 162 35.49 24.23 7.50
CA GLY A 162 35.93 24.60 6.14
C GLY A 162 37.14 23.85 5.54
N GLN A 163 37.38 22.58 5.89
CA GLN A 163 38.42 21.76 5.26
C GLN A 163 37.87 20.46 4.65
N PRO A 164 38.36 20.06 3.45
CA PRO A 164 38.01 18.77 2.84
C PRO A 164 38.73 17.64 3.58
N ILE A 165 38.01 16.56 3.94
CA ILE A 165 38.65 15.34 4.43
C ILE A 165 39.04 14.50 3.22
N GLU A 166 40.32 14.56 2.87
CA GLU A 166 40.96 13.69 1.88
C GLU A 166 41.08 12.24 2.38
N CYS A 167 40.96 11.33 1.42
CA CYS A 167 41.13 9.90 1.55
C CYS A 167 42.61 9.57 1.80
N ALA A 168 42.95 9.01 2.96
CA ALA A 168 44.31 8.53 3.25
C ALA A 168 44.31 7.02 3.52
N THR A 169 44.92 6.30 2.58
CA THR A 169 45.36 4.91 2.74
C THR A 169 46.59 4.89 3.64
N SER A 170 46.66 3.99 4.64
CA SER A 170 47.92 3.39 5.13
C SER A 170 47.67 2.19 6.04
N THR A 171 48.34 1.11 5.69
CA THR A 171 48.32 -0.27 6.20
C THR A 171 49.12 -0.45 7.49
N SER A 172 48.70 -1.35 8.39
CA SER A 172 49.62 -2.28 9.10
C SER A 172 48.86 -3.44 9.78
N ASN A 173 49.36 -4.67 9.52
CA ASN A 173 48.95 -5.99 10.04
C ASN A 173 49.07 -6.06 11.59
N SER A 174 48.51 -7.01 12.36
CA SER A 174 48.31 -8.46 12.22
C SER A 174 47.58 -9.00 13.47
N HIS A 175 46.61 -9.92 13.32
CA HIS A 175 46.59 -11.27 13.92
C HIS A 175 45.18 -11.91 13.90
N ASP A 176 45.12 -13.04 13.20
CA ASP A 176 44.35 -14.27 13.44
C ASP A 176 43.13 -14.22 14.38
N ASN A 177 41.94 -14.38 13.79
CA ASN A 177 41.17 -15.60 14.03
C ASN A 177 40.10 -15.77 12.95
N SER A 178 40.26 -16.84 12.18
CA SER A 178 39.25 -17.39 11.29
C SER A 178 38.18 -18.09 12.13
N ASP A 179 37.18 -17.35 12.59
CA ASP A 179 35.88 -17.93 12.90
C ASP A 179 34.93 -17.60 11.76
N ALA A 180 34.60 -18.65 10.99
CA ALA A 180 33.57 -18.60 9.96
C ALA A 180 32.24 -18.21 10.62
N MET A 181 31.92 -16.91 10.55
CA MET A 181 30.61 -16.39 10.91
C MET A 181 29.55 -17.02 10.00
N PRO A 182 28.39 -17.42 10.54
CA PRO A 182 27.33 -17.98 9.72
C PRO A 182 26.84 -16.89 8.76
N ALA A 183 26.91 -17.16 7.46
CA ALA A 183 26.52 -16.26 6.38
C ALA A 183 25.03 -15.82 6.41
N ASP A 184 24.26 -16.29 7.40
CA ASP A 184 22.82 -16.11 7.55
C ASP A 184 22.44 -14.74 8.16
N ASN A 185 23.25 -14.21 9.09
CA ASN A 185 22.92 -12.93 9.76
C ASN A 185 23.11 -11.71 8.85
N GLY A 186 24.13 -11.72 7.99
CA GLY A 186 24.43 -10.58 7.11
C GLY A 186 23.38 -10.36 6.02
N ASP A 187 22.76 -11.44 5.52
CA ASP A 187 21.70 -11.35 4.51
C ASP A 187 20.40 -10.79 5.10
N PHE A 188 20.06 -11.21 6.32
CA PHE A 188 18.91 -10.68 7.05
C PHE A 188 19.07 -9.18 7.36
N GLU A 189 20.23 -8.74 7.86
CA GLU A 189 20.50 -7.33 8.14
C GLU A 189 20.42 -6.47 6.87
N LYS A 190 21.00 -6.94 5.77
CA LYS A 190 20.91 -6.26 4.47
C LYS A 190 19.47 -6.13 4.00
N LYS A 191 18.65 -7.18 4.16
CA LYS A 191 17.22 -7.15 3.85
C LYS A 191 16.49 -6.12 4.70
N VAL A 192 16.75 -6.08 6.00
CA VAL A 192 16.14 -5.11 6.92
C VAL A 192 16.52 -3.68 6.52
N LEU A 193 17.78 -3.42 6.19
CA LEU A 193 18.25 -2.11 5.74
C LEU A 193 17.56 -1.68 4.45
N GLN A 194 17.56 -2.54 3.42
CA GLN A 194 16.91 -2.25 2.15
C GLN A 194 15.42 -1.98 2.32
N TRP A 195 14.74 -2.78 3.14
CA TRP A 195 13.33 -2.55 3.45
C TRP A 195 13.11 -1.24 4.21
N LYS A 196 13.91 -0.91 5.23
CA LYS A 196 13.82 0.37 5.94
C LYS A 196 14.00 1.58 5.02
N LEU A 197 14.91 1.50 4.04
CA LEU A 197 15.07 2.54 3.02
C LEU A 197 13.79 2.69 2.16
N SER A 198 13.13 1.58 1.84
CA SER A 198 11.87 1.62 1.08
C SER A 198 10.71 2.29 1.85
N LEU A 199 10.67 2.20 3.19
CA LEU A 199 9.56 2.73 4.00
C LEU A 199 9.37 4.24 3.86
N HIS A 200 10.46 4.99 3.78
CA HIS A 200 10.44 6.43 3.53
C HIS A 200 9.84 6.74 2.14
N GLN A 201 10.29 6.03 1.12
CA GLN A 201 9.79 6.18 -0.25
C GLN A 201 8.29 5.85 -0.34
N ILE A 202 7.84 4.79 0.33
CA ILE A 202 6.42 4.44 0.46
C ILE A 202 5.65 5.59 1.12
N GLY A 203 6.16 6.16 2.22
CA GLY A 203 5.52 7.29 2.89
C GLY A 203 5.35 8.51 1.99
N LEU A 204 6.38 8.85 1.22
CA LEU A 204 6.30 9.95 0.24
C LEU A 204 5.27 9.67 -0.87
N ASP A 205 5.18 8.42 -1.34
CA ASP A 205 4.19 8.01 -2.33
C ASP A 205 2.76 8.06 -1.75
N VAL A 206 2.56 7.63 -0.50
CA VAL A 206 1.25 7.68 0.19
C VAL A 206 0.71 9.10 0.27
N VAL A 207 1.53 10.08 0.65
CA VAL A 207 1.13 11.51 0.72
C VAL A 207 0.71 12.05 -0.65
N ARG A 208 1.28 11.51 -1.73
CA ARG A 208 0.96 11.93 -3.11
C ARG A 208 -0.24 11.20 -3.70
N THR A 209 -0.61 10.03 -3.17
CA THR A 209 -1.60 9.13 -3.74
C THR A 209 -3.02 9.70 -3.58
N ASP A 210 -3.76 9.80 -4.69
CA ASP A 210 -5.18 10.19 -4.73
C ASP A 210 -5.57 11.39 -3.83
N ARG A 211 -4.67 12.38 -3.70
CA ARG A 211 -4.82 13.58 -2.83
C ARG A 211 -6.06 14.44 -3.08
N THR A 212 -6.76 14.19 -4.20
CA THR A 212 -8.00 14.89 -4.56
C THR A 212 -9.24 14.23 -3.94
N LEU A 213 -9.13 13.01 -3.42
CA LEU A 213 -10.21 12.31 -2.75
C LEU A 213 -10.26 12.70 -1.27
N VAL A 214 -11.46 13.01 -0.78
CA VAL A 214 -11.71 13.29 0.65
C VAL A 214 -11.32 12.08 1.52
N PHE A 215 -11.36 10.87 0.95
CA PHE A 215 -10.99 9.63 1.63
C PHE A 215 -9.59 9.68 2.27
N TYR A 216 -8.60 10.28 1.60
CA TYR A 216 -7.24 10.40 2.12
C TYR A 216 -7.00 11.66 2.95
N GLU A 217 -8.01 12.47 3.27
CA GLU A 217 -7.85 13.51 4.30
C GLU A 217 -7.67 12.89 5.69
N ASN A 218 -8.20 11.68 5.89
CA ASN A 218 -8.05 10.95 7.14
C ASN A 218 -6.69 10.24 7.18
N GLU A 219 -5.86 10.63 8.15
CA GLU A 219 -4.55 10.02 8.40
C GLU A 219 -4.65 8.50 8.64
N ALA A 220 -5.74 8.02 9.25
CA ALA A 220 -5.96 6.58 9.45
C ALA A 220 -6.07 5.80 8.13
N ASN A 221 -6.58 6.43 7.06
CA ASN A 221 -6.65 5.80 5.75
C ASN A 221 -5.28 5.83 5.03
N GLN A 222 -4.51 6.89 5.24
CA GLN A 222 -3.14 6.98 4.72
C GLN A 222 -2.22 5.96 5.42
N SER A 223 -2.28 5.86 6.75
CA SER A 223 -1.50 4.87 7.50
C SER A 223 -1.90 3.44 7.17
N LYS A 224 -3.19 3.19 6.89
CA LYS A 224 -3.63 1.88 6.37
C LYS A 224 -3.01 1.54 5.01
N LEU A 225 -2.94 2.50 4.08
CA LEU A 225 -2.26 2.31 2.80
C LEU A 225 -0.77 2.05 3.01
N TRP A 226 -0.13 2.83 3.87
CA TRP A 226 1.29 2.67 4.20
C TRP A 226 1.58 1.31 4.85
N ASP A 227 0.76 0.85 5.80
CA ASP A 227 0.92 -0.45 6.47
C ASP A 227 0.85 -1.60 5.46
N VAL A 228 -0.16 -1.60 4.58
CA VAL A 228 -0.31 -2.65 3.55
C VAL A 228 0.90 -2.70 2.62
N LEU A 229 1.37 -1.55 2.14
CA LEU A 229 2.54 -1.46 1.27
C LEU A 229 3.83 -1.87 1.99
N SER A 230 3.99 -1.47 3.25
CA SER A 230 5.16 -1.80 4.07
C SER A 230 5.24 -3.30 4.34
N VAL A 231 4.12 -3.94 4.71
CA VAL A 231 4.04 -5.38 4.89
C VAL A 231 4.27 -6.11 3.57
N TYR A 232 3.73 -5.61 2.45
CA TYR A 232 3.99 -6.21 1.14
C TYR A 232 5.48 -6.19 0.81
N ALA A 233 6.13 -5.04 0.95
CA ALA A 233 7.55 -4.87 0.66
C ALA A 233 8.46 -5.75 1.54
N TRP A 234 8.03 -6.11 2.75
CA TRP A 234 8.75 -7.05 3.62
C TRP A 234 8.59 -8.51 3.17
N MET A 235 7.38 -8.87 2.73
CA MET A 235 7.01 -10.25 2.43
C MET A 235 7.45 -10.68 1.02
N ASP A 236 7.34 -9.81 0.02
CA ASP A 236 7.74 -10.10 -1.35
C ASP A 236 9.24 -9.83 -1.55
N LYS A 237 10.02 -10.91 -1.47
CA LYS A 237 11.50 -10.85 -1.49
C LYS A 237 12.07 -10.50 -2.86
N ASP A 238 11.31 -10.69 -3.94
CA ASP A 238 11.83 -10.54 -5.31
C ASP A 238 11.56 -9.13 -5.86
N ILE A 239 10.44 -8.52 -5.46
CA ILE A 239 10.01 -7.21 -5.99
C ILE A 239 10.24 -6.10 -4.98
N GLY A 240 9.96 -6.35 -3.69
CA GLY A 240 9.88 -5.29 -2.69
C GLY A 240 8.83 -4.23 -3.06
N TYR A 241 9.21 -2.96 -2.96
CA TYR A 241 8.37 -1.83 -3.34
C TYR A 241 8.93 -1.09 -4.57
N VAL A 242 8.05 -0.78 -5.52
CA VAL A 242 8.36 0.01 -6.72
C VAL A 242 7.38 1.17 -6.81
N GLN A 243 7.88 2.33 -7.27
CA GLN A 243 7.07 3.53 -7.45
C GLN A 243 5.83 3.25 -8.32
N GLY A 244 4.67 3.73 -7.87
CA GLY A 244 3.37 3.50 -8.52
C GLY A 244 2.57 2.33 -7.92
N MET A 245 3.17 1.51 -7.06
CA MET A 245 2.44 0.49 -6.31
C MET A 245 1.41 1.08 -5.35
N SER A 246 1.64 2.30 -4.83
CA SER A 246 0.65 3.03 -4.03
C SER A 246 -0.63 3.33 -4.80
N ASP A 247 -0.53 3.74 -6.06
CA ASP A 247 -1.68 4.02 -6.93
C ASP A 247 -2.47 2.74 -7.27
N ILE A 248 -1.78 1.59 -7.34
CA ILE A 248 -2.43 0.29 -7.53
C ILE A 248 -3.13 -0.18 -6.25
N CYS A 249 -2.52 0.07 -5.09
CA CYS A 249 -3.05 -0.34 -3.79
C CYS A 249 -4.22 0.56 -3.34
N SER A 250 -4.22 1.84 -3.71
CA SER A 250 -5.22 2.81 -3.26
C SER A 250 -6.67 2.38 -3.49
N PRO A 251 -7.06 1.89 -4.69
CA PRO A 251 -8.40 1.34 -4.90
C PRO A 251 -8.77 0.20 -3.94
N MET A 252 -7.82 -0.63 -3.51
CA MET A 252 -8.09 -1.72 -2.57
C MET A 252 -8.41 -1.18 -1.18
N ILE A 253 -7.65 -0.17 -0.73
CA ILE A 253 -7.87 0.52 0.55
C ILE A 253 -9.22 1.24 0.57
N ILE A 254 -9.59 1.88 -0.53
CA ILE A 254 -10.87 2.58 -0.68
C ILE A 254 -12.05 1.61 -0.72
N LEU A 255 -11.90 0.45 -1.37
CA LEU A 255 -13.00 -0.49 -1.60
C LEU A 255 -13.22 -1.49 -0.48
N LEU A 256 -12.19 -1.77 0.34
CA LEU A 256 -12.22 -2.84 1.34
C LEU A 256 -12.03 -2.27 2.74
N GLU A 257 -13.04 -2.50 3.58
CA GLU A 257 -13.05 -2.00 4.96
C GLU A 257 -11.98 -2.63 5.83
N ASN A 258 -11.63 -3.91 5.59
CA ASN A 258 -10.60 -4.59 6.35
C ASN A 258 -9.24 -4.49 5.63
N GLU A 259 -8.22 -4.09 6.38
CA GLU A 259 -6.85 -3.92 5.87
C GLU A 259 -6.25 -5.21 5.28
N ALA A 260 -6.46 -6.35 5.93
CA ALA A 260 -5.92 -7.61 5.44
C ALA A 260 -6.59 -8.02 4.11
N ASP A 261 -7.90 -7.80 3.98
CA ASP A 261 -8.61 -8.10 2.74
C ASP A 261 -8.07 -7.23 1.58
N ALA A 262 -7.74 -5.96 1.87
CA ALA A 262 -7.07 -5.06 0.93
C ALA A 262 -5.67 -5.56 0.55
N TYR A 263 -4.86 -6.00 1.53
CA TYR A 263 -3.56 -6.60 1.28
C TYR A 263 -3.65 -7.80 0.32
N TRP A 264 -4.57 -8.73 0.56
CA TRP A 264 -4.70 -9.92 -0.30
C TRP A 264 -5.25 -9.61 -1.69
N CYS A 265 -6.08 -8.57 -1.83
CA CYS A 265 -6.51 -8.09 -3.14
C CYS A 265 -5.35 -7.41 -3.90
N PHE A 266 -4.58 -6.58 -3.20
CA PHE A 266 -3.40 -5.93 -3.74
C PHE A 266 -2.34 -6.94 -4.18
N GLU A 267 -2.05 -7.93 -3.34
CA GLU A 267 -1.09 -9.01 -3.64
C GLU A 267 -1.47 -9.77 -4.91
N ARG A 268 -2.76 -10.10 -5.08
CA ARG A 268 -3.26 -10.76 -6.29
C ARG A 268 -3.17 -9.86 -7.53
N ALA A 269 -3.38 -8.56 -7.37
CA ALA A 269 -3.20 -7.60 -8.45
C ALA A 269 -1.73 -7.53 -8.88
N MET A 270 -0.81 -7.44 -7.92
CA MET A 270 0.64 -7.40 -8.19
C MET A 270 1.13 -8.68 -8.87
N ARG A 271 0.73 -9.86 -8.40
CA ARG A 271 1.07 -11.14 -9.08
C ARG A 271 0.66 -11.15 -10.54
N ARG A 272 -0.53 -10.66 -10.87
CA ARG A 272 -1.02 -10.60 -12.26
C ARG A 272 -0.23 -9.61 -13.10
N LEU A 273 0.15 -8.47 -12.53
CA LEU A 273 0.96 -7.48 -13.24
C LEU A 273 2.37 -8.02 -13.51
N VAL A 274 3.00 -8.65 -12.52
CA VAL A 274 4.36 -9.18 -12.64
C VAL A 274 4.42 -10.33 -13.65
N CYS A 275 3.45 -11.24 -13.64
CA CYS A 275 3.36 -12.29 -14.66
C CYS A 275 3.23 -11.75 -16.10
N LEU A 276 2.67 -10.54 -16.29
CA LEU A 276 2.57 -9.92 -17.61
C LEU A 276 3.91 -9.36 -18.13
N TYR A 277 4.87 -9.09 -17.26
CA TYR A 277 6.20 -8.56 -17.65
C TYR A 277 7.28 -9.65 -17.76
N CYS A 278 6.98 -10.89 -17.37
CA CYS A 278 7.90 -12.04 -17.48
C CYS A 278 7.59 -12.97 -18.67
N CYS A 279 6.67 -12.62 -19.56
CA CYS A 279 6.40 -13.33 -20.82
C CYS A 279 6.92 -12.50 -22.01
#